data_AF-A0A9X8VKV4-F1
#
_entry.id   AF-A0A9X8VKV4-F1
#
_cell.length_a   1.000
_cell.length_b   1.000
_cell.length_c   1.000
_cell.angle_alpha   90.00
_cell.angle_beta   90.00
_cell.angle_gamma   90.00
#
_symmetry.space_group_name_H-M   'P 1'
#
loop_
_entity.id
_entity.type
_entity.pdbx_description
1 polymer ?
#
loop_
_entity_poly.entity_id
_entity_poly.type
_entity_poly.pdbx_seq_one_letter_code
_entity_poly.pdbx_strand_id
1 'polypeptide(L)' 'MSTTSLIQPDRELFSYKPYWAECFGTAPFLPMSRAEMDQLGWDSCDVIIISGD' A
#
# COMPACT_ATOMS: atom_id res chain seq x y z
N MET A 1 32.02 -15.55 18.09
CA MET A 1 31.03 -15.36 19.17
C MET A 1 29.77 -14.83 18.50
N SER A 2 28.73 -15.66 18.36
CA SER A 2 27.50 -15.26 17.68
C SER A 2 26.43 -14.96 18.73
N THR A 3 26.08 -13.69 18.86
CA THR A 3 25.09 -13.20 19.81
C THR A 3 23.71 -13.47 19.21
N THR A 4 23.07 -14.56 19.64
CA THR A 4 21.71 -14.91 19.21
C THR A 4 20.71 -13.87 19.75
N SER A 5 20.19 -13.03 18.85
CA SER A 5 19.07 -12.13 19.16
C SER A 5 17.79 -12.96 19.37
N LEU A 6 17.17 -12.84 20.54
CA LEU A 6 16.02 -13.65 20.97
C LEU A 6 14.68 -13.23 20.36
N ILE A 7 14.68 -12.20 19.51
CA ILE A 7 13.47 -11.65 18.89
C ILE A 7 13.78 -11.48 17.40
N GLN A 8 13.71 -12.59 16.66
CA GLN A 8 13.68 -12.51 15.21
C GLN A 8 12.23 -12.59 14.75
N PRO A 9 11.78 -11.67 13.88
CA PRO A 9 10.46 -11.79 13.28
C PRO A 9 10.42 -13.08 12.45
N ASP A 10 9.29 -13.79 12.47
CA ASP A 10 9.05 -14.98 11.64
C ASP A 10 9.30 -14.73 10.15
N ARG A 11 9.24 -13.45 9.74
CA ARG A 11 9.28 -13.03 8.34
C ARG A 11 9.96 -11.68 8.18
N GLU A 12 10.58 -11.48 7.03
CA GLU A 12 11.13 -10.19 6.63
C GLU A 12 10.00 -9.17 6.37
N LEU A 13 10.29 -7.88 6.57
CA LEU A 13 9.32 -6.78 6.49
C LEU A 13 8.53 -6.76 5.17
N PHE A 14 9.19 -7.12 4.06
CA PHE A 14 8.62 -7.08 2.70
C PHE A 14 8.31 -8.47 2.12
N SER A 15 8.23 -9.49 2.98
CA SER A 15 7.96 -10.88 2.55
C SER A 15 6.50 -11.15 2.18
N TYR A 16 5.57 -10.25 2.54
CA TYR A 16 4.17 -10.37 2.16
C TYR A 16 3.98 -10.13 0.67
N LYS A 17 3.05 -10.89 0.06
CA LYS A 17 2.67 -10.64 -1.33
C LYS A 17 2.13 -9.21 -1.46
N PRO A 18 2.53 -8.47 -2.50
CA PRO A 18 1.98 -7.16 -2.76
C PRO A 18 0.47 -7.21 -2.92
N TYR A 19 -0.18 -6.11 -2.54
CA TYR A 19 -1.62 -5.96 -2.67
C TYR A 19 -2.04 -6.01 -4.14
N TRP A 20 -3.19 -6.64 -4.44
CA TRP A 20 -3.65 -6.88 -5.81
C TRP A 20 -3.86 -5.61 -6.64
N ALA A 21 -4.09 -4.47 -5.98
CA ALA A 21 -4.28 -3.18 -6.64
C ALA A 21 -2.97 -2.41 -6.91
N GLU A 22 -1.80 -3.00 -6.64
CA GLU A 22 -0.50 -2.37 -6.97
C GLU A 22 -0.39 -2.01 -8.47
N CYS A 23 -1.10 -2.74 -9.34
CA CYS A 23 -1.15 -2.48 -10.78
C CYS A 23 -1.80 -1.14 -11.18
N PHE A 24 -2.61 -0.52 -10.30
CA PHE A 24 -3.24 0.78 -10.57
C PHE A 24 -2.31 1.96 -10.27
N GLY A 25 -1.19 1.72 -9.57
CA GLY A 25 -0.22 2.75 -9.21
C GLY A 25 -0.79 3.83 -8.27
N THR A 26 0.01 4.87 -8.04
CA THR A 26 -0.41 6.05 -7.28
C THR A 26 -1.32 6.93 -8.13
N ALA A 27 -2.42 7.42 -7.58
CA ALA A 27 -3.25 8.37 -8.30
C ALA A 27 -2.47 9.67 -8.58
N PRO A 28 -2.62 10.28 -9.78
CA PRO A 28 -1.97 11.54 -10.12
C PRO A 28 -2.50 12.73 -9.31
N PHE A 29 -3.69 12.60 -8.71
CA PHE A 29 -4.30 13.58 -7.82
C PHE A 29 -5.23 12.87 -6.84
N LEU A 30 -5.53 13.53 -5.71
CA LEU A 30 -6.52 13.04 -4.76
C LEU A 30 -7.93 13.28 -5.33
N PRO A 31 -8.73 12.22 -5.64
CA PRO A 31 -10.09 12.41 -6.10
C PRO A 31 -10.95 13.02 -4.99
N MET A 32 -11.74 14.03 -5.34
CA MET A 32 -12.63 14.74 -4.40
C MET A 32 -14.11 14.39 -4.65
N SER A 33 -14.40 13.61 -5.69
CA SER A 33 -15.74 13.17 -6.08
C SER A 33 -15.76 11.73 -6.62
N ARG A 34 -16.94 11.08 -6.60
CA ARG A 34 -17.12 9.71 -7.13
C ARG A 34 -16.81 9.62 -8.63
N ALA A 35 -17.17 10.63 -9.40
CA ALA A 35 -16.91 10.67 -10.84
C ALA A 35 -15.41 10.68 -11.16
N GLU A 36 -14.59 11.33 -10.31
CA GLU A 36 -13.13 11.30 -10.43
C GLU A 36 -12.56 9.95 -9.99
N MET A 37 -13.13 9.30 -8.96
CA MET A 37 -12.75 7.93 -8.58
C MET A 37 -13.01 6.94 -9.72
N ASP A 38 -14.14 7.06 -10.41
CA ASP A 38 -14.49 6.20 -11.55
C ASP A 38 -13.51 6.39 -12.72
N GLN A 39 -13.07 7.62 -13.00
CA GLN A 39 -12.06 7.91 -14.03
C GLN A 39 -10.69 7.31 -13.70
N LEU A 40 -10.33 7.26 -12.42
CA LEU A 40 -9.09 6.63 -11.95
C LEU A 40 -9.19 5.09 -11.88
N GLY A 41 -10.39 4.52 -12.09
CA GLY A 41 -10.63 3.08 -11.96
C GLY A 41 -10.66 2.61 -10.50
N TRP A 42 -10.90 3.53 -9.56
CA TRP A 42 -10.97 3.25 -8.13
C TRP A 42 -12.42 2.92 -7.76
N ASP A 43 -12.76 1.64 -7.83
CA ASP A 43 -14.12 1.16 -7.60
C ASP A 43 -14.46 0.96 -6.11
N SER A 44 -13.47 0.63 -5.27
CA SER A 44 -13.64 0.29 -3.84
C SER A 44 -12.44 0.70 -2.97
N CYS A 45 -12.08 1.98 -2.96
CA CYS A 45 -11.04 2.49 -2.05
C CYS A 45 -11.63 2.82 -0.67
N ASP A 46 -11.58 1.87 0.26
CA ASP A 46 -12.00 2.10 1.66
C ASP A 46 -10.98 2.94 2.47
N VAL A 47 -9.70 2.91 2.06
CA VAL A 47 -8.61 3.63 2.73
C VAL A 47 -7.71 4.29 1.69
N ILE A 48 -7.46 5.58 1.86
CA ILE A 48 -6.50 6.36 1.05
C ILE A 48 -5.36 6.79 1.97
N ILE A 49 -4.12 6.47 1.60
CA ILE A 49 -2.91 6.87 2.33
C ILE A 49 -2.24 8.00 1.55
N ILE A 50 -2.17 9.18 2.17
CA ILE A 50 -1.40 10.32 1.63
C ILE A 50 -0.06 10.32 2.36
N SER A 51 1.00 9.97 1.64
CA SER A 51 2.37 10.14 2.14
C SER A 51 2.93 11.42 1.53
N GLY A 52 3.27 12.39 2.38
CA GLY A 52 4.33 13.34 2.06
C GLY A 52 5.64 12.68 2.48
N ASP A 53 6.69 12.78 1.67
CA ASP A 53 8.03 12.65 2.21
C ASP A 53 8.34 13.85 3.15
#